data_AF-A0A1Q7HQC0-F1
#
_entry.id   AF-A0A1Q7HQC0-F1
#
_cell.length_a   1.000
_cell.length_b   1.000
_cell.length_c   1.000
_cell.angle_alpha   90.00
_cell.angle_beta   90.00
_cell.angle_gamma   90.00
#
_symmetry.space_group_name_H-M   'P 1'
#
loop_
_entity.id
_entity.type
_entity.pdbx_description
1 polymer ?
#
loop_
_entity_poly.entity_id
_entity_poly.type
_entity_poly.pdbx_seq_one_letter_code
_entity_poly.pdbx_strand_id
1 'polypeptide(L)'
;MLVVVGAVAVELVREANIRGDQLVELERRTSFYRDLRDDLSSQLLGVTAALASTNPSDYETAARQFDRARLNLDRLAIVASNDPELVADIETTNTGFRTVMAQVLDLGRAGRVSDARDLYTRSGKPLADRLDRRVGELVHKAEVEAFDAFETSRVAIERSQLLIGGVAAAAILLAGVAGLALSLSIIRPVRDMDAALARIGAGEFSARVAVPNRDELGTLARNLNRMTAELGNVYAQLEAANRHKSEFLANMSHELRTPLNAIIGFSDVLLQRMFGELTPKQEEYLHDILGSGQHQLALVNDILDLSKVEAGKMDLEPAPVSVWDRARL
;
A
#
# COMPACT_ATOMS: atom_id res chain seq x y z
N MET A 1 9.06 -0.32 -13.27
CA MET A 1 9.51 0.25 -11.98
C MET A 1 9.45 -0.78 -10.85
N LEU A 2 8.27 -1.20 -10.37
CA LEU A 2 8.14 -2.15 -9.25
C LEU A 2 8.86 -3.50 -9.45
N VAL A 3 8.80 -4.07 -10.65
CA VAL A 3 9.49 -5.34 -10.98
C VAL A 3 11.01 -5.18 -10.96
N VAL A 4 11.53 -4.04 -11.42
CA VAL A 4 12.97 -3.74 -11.44
C VAL A 4 13.48 -3.54 -10.01
N VAL A 5 12.71 -2.83 -9.18
CA VAL A 5 13.00 -2.64 -7.76
C VAL A 5 13.01 -3.98 -7.00
N GLY A 6 12.04 -4.86 -7.26
CA GLY A 6 11.99 -6.20 -6.66
C GLY A 6 13.19 -7.07 -7.06
N ALA A 7 13.57 -7.05 -8.34
CA ALA A 7 14.71 -7.81 -8.83
C ALA A 7 16.04 -7.34 -8.21
N VAL A 8 16.24 -6.03 -8.08
CA VAL A 8 17.42 -5.45 -7.43
C VAL A 8 17.47 -5.84 -5.94
N ALA A 9 16.34 -5.80 -5.24
CA ALA A 9 16.29 -6.19 -3.83
C ALA A 9 16.66 -7.67 -3.62
N VAL A 10 16.16 -8.57 -4.48
CA VAL A 10 16.49 -10.01 -4.41
C VAL A 10 17.97 -10.25 -4.72
N GLU A 11 18.53 -9.57 -5.71
CA GLU A 11 19.96 -9.72 -6.04
C GLU A 11 20.85 -9.23 -4.90
N LEU A 12 20.51 -8.09 -4.27
CA LEU A 12 21.25 -7.58 -3.11
C LEU A 12 21.23 -8.55 -1.91
N VAL A 13 20.08 -9.18 -1.64
CA VAL A 13 19.97 -10.19 -0.56
C VAL A 13 20.77 -11.44 -0.90
N ARG A 14 20.72 -11.89 -2.15
CA ARG A 14 21.49 -13.05 -2.61
C ARG A 14 22.99 -12.81 -2.49
N GLU A 15 23.46 -11.64 -2.89
CA GLU A 15 24.87 -11.26 -2.83
C GLU A 15 25.36 -11.15 -1.37
N ALA A 16 24.52 -10.61 -0.47
CA ALA A 16 24.81 -10.57 0.96
C ALA A 16 24.91 -11.99 1.56
N ASN A 17 24.03 -12.92 1.15
CA ASN A 17 24.03 -14.29 1.66
C ASN A 17 25.29 -15.06 1.22
N ILE A 18 25.69 -14.94 -0.05
CA ILE A 18 26.91 -15.58 -0.57
C ILE A 18 28.16 -15.09 0.19
N ARG A 19 28.26 -13.78 0.46
CA ARG A 19 29.39 -13.23 1.24
C ARG A 19 29.37 -13.68 2.69
N GLY A 20 28.19 -13.86 3.28
CA GLY A 20 28.02 -14.44 4.61
C GLY A 20 28.60 -15.85 4.69
N ASP A 21 28.27 -16.70 3.73
CA ASP A 21 28.80 -18.07 3.66
C ASP A 21 30.32 -18.10 3.50
N GLN A 22 30.89 -17.19 2.69
CA GLN A 22 32.34 -17.06 2.52
C GLN A 22 33.07 -16.67 3.82
N LEU A 23 32.47 -15.77 4.62
CA LEU A 23 33.04 -15.36 5.91
C LEU A 23 33.05 -16.51 6.92
N VAL A 24 31.99 -17.32 6.96
CA VAL A 24 31.91 -18.50 7.84
C VAL A 24 32.98 -19.52 7.47
N GLU A 25 33.23 -19.74 6.17
CA GLU A 25 34.27 -20.65 5.72
C GLU A 25 35.68 -20.14 6.07
N LEU A 26 35.93 -18.84 5.92
CA LEU A 26 37.17 -18.19 6.32
C LEU A 26 37.41 -18.26 7.83
N GLU A 27 36.37 -18.05 8.64
CA GLU A 27 36.44 -18.20 10.08
C GLU A 27 36.80 -19.64 10.47
N ARG A 28 36.10 -20.62 9.89
CA ARG A 28 36.37 -22.05 10.13
C ARG A 28 37.81 -22.42 9.77
N ARG A 29 38.30 -21.95 8.63
CA ARG A 29 39.69 -22.19 8.18
C ARG A 29 40.72 -21.55 9.11
N THR A 30 40.50 -20.30 9.50
CA THR A 30 41.39 -19.57 10.41
C THR A 30 41.45 -20.25 11.78
N SER A 31 40.30 -20.70 12.31
CA SER A 31 40.24 -21.48 13.56
C SER A 31 41.06 -22.76 13.45
N PHE A 32 40.91 -23.51 12.35
CA PHE A 32 41.65 -24.75 12.13
C PHE A 32 43.18 -24.52 12.12
N TYR A 33 43.66 -23.44 11.50
CA TYR A 33 45.10 -23.12 11.51
C TYR A 33 45.63 -22.73 12.88
N ARG A 34 44.83 -22.00 13.68
CA ARG A 34 45.21 -21.68 15.07
C ARG A 34 45.30 -22.94 15.91
N ASP A 35 44.30 -23.81 15.84
CA ASP A 35 44.29 -25.09 16.56
C ASP A 35 45.49 -25.96 16.17
N LEU A 36 45.84 -25.99 14.88
CA LEU A 36 47.02 -26.70 14.38
C LEU A 36 48.33 -26.14 14.94
N ARG A 37 48.47 -24.81 15.01
CA ARG A 37 49.65 -24.15 15.56
C ARG A 37 49.82 -24.43 17.05
N ASP A 38 48.73 -24.36 17.80
CA ASP A 38 48.74 -24.59 19.25
C ASP A 38 49.09 -26.05 19.57
N ASP A 39 48.56 -27.00 18.80
CA ASP A 39 48.90 -28.42 18.92
C ASP A 39 50.38 -28.68 18.61
N LEU A 40 50.92 -28.10 17.52
CA LEU A 40 52.33 -28.20 17.17
C LEU A 40 53.22 -27.62 18.27
N SER A 41 52.87 -26.44 18.79
CA SER A 41 53.62 -25.78 19.86
C SER A 41 53.65 -26.61 21.14
N SER A 42 52.51 -27.21 21.51
CA SER A 42 52.37 -28.09 22.67
C SER A 42 53.23 -29.35 22.55
N GLN A 43 53.27 -29.97 21.37
CA GLN A 43 54.12 -31.14 21.10
C GLN A 43 55.61 -30.80 21.20
N LEU A 44 56.01 -29.68 20.59
CA LEU A 44 57.39 -29.22 20.65
C LEU A 44 57.82 -28.97 22.10
N LEU A 45 56.99 -28.31 22.90
CA LEU A 45 57.20 -28.11 24.34
C LEU A 45 57.36 -29.45 25.08
N GLY A 46 56.50 -30.44 24.81
CA GLY A 46 56.55 -31.76 25.44
C GLY A 46 57.86 -32.52 25.13
N VAL A 47 58.31 -32.51 23.87
CA VAL A 47 59.58 -33.13 23.48
C VAL A 47 60.77 -32.38 24.08
N THR A 48 60.73 -31.05 24.11
CA THR A 48 61.81 -30.23 24.67
C THR A 48 61.92 -30.45 26.18
N ALA A 49 60.80 -30.60 26.89
CA ALA A 49 60.76 -30.95 28.31
C ALA A 49 61.34 -32.34 28.58
N ALA A 50 60.99 -33.35 27.76
CA ALA A 50 61.58 -34.68 27.87
C ALA A 50 63.10 -34.67 27.62
N LEU A 51 63.57 -33.88 26.65
CA LEU A 51 65.00 -33.68 26.36
C LEU A 51 65.77 -32.94 27.45
N ALA A 52 65.08 -32.16 28.30
CA ALA A 52 65.67 -31.53 29.49
C ALA A 52 65.75 -32.50 30.68
N SER A 53 64.92 -33.56 30.67
CA SER A 53 64.92 -34.60 31.70
C SER A 53 65.96 -35.69 31.44
N THR A 54 66.33 -36.39 32.50
CA THR A 54 67.14 -37.63 32.46
C THR A 54 66.30 -38.87 32.75
N ASN A 55 65.01 -38.70 33.05
CA ASN A 55 64.12 -39.79 33.43
C ASN A 55 63.46 -40.42 32.18
N PRO A 56 63.60 -41.74 31.95
CA PRO A 56 63.00 -42.44 30.81
C PRO A 56 61.47 -42.30 30.72
N SER A 57 60.78 -42.13 31.85
CA SER A 57 59.31 -42.00 31.88
C SER A 57 58.79 -40.70 31.24
N ASP A 58 59.62 -39.66 31.17
CA ASP A 58 59.26 -38.39 30.51
C ASP A 58 59.27 -38.55 28.99
N TYR A 59 60.19 -39.36 28.45
CA TYR A 59 60.20 -39.72 27.03
C TYR A 59 59.02 -40.61 26.64
N GLU A 60 58.56 -41.48 27.53
CA GLU A 60 57.36 -42.29 27.32
C GLU A 60 56.09 -41.44 27.28
N THR A 61 56.04 -40.40 28.10
CA THR A 61 54.93 -39.42 28.11
C THR A 61 54.96 -38.55 26.86
N ALA A 62 56.11 -37.99 26.50
CA ALA A 62 56.27 -37.19 25.28
C ALA A 62 55.92 -38.00 24.02
N ALA A 63 56.31 -39.28 23.97
CA ALA A 63 55.98 -40.12 22.82
C ALA A 63 54.48 -40.43 22.71
N ARG A 64 53.79 -40.71 23.82
CA ARG A 64 52.32 -40.89 23.80
C ARG A 64 51.61 -39.62 23.32
N GLN A 65 52.12 -38.44 23.68
CA GLN A 65 51.58 -37.16 23.24
C GLN A 65 51.83 -36.93 21.75
N PHE A 66 53.04 -37.26 21.26
CA PHE A 66 53.41 -37.17 19.84
C PHE A 66 52.60 -38.13 18.95
N ASP A 67 52.28 -39.32 19.43
CA ASP A 67 51.47 -40.30 18.70
C ASP A 67 49.99 -39.89 18.63
N ARG A 68 49.44 -39.28 19.68
CA ARG A 68 48.03 -38.80 19.70
C ARG A 68 47.75 -37.70 18.69
N ALA A 69 48.72 -36.83 18.43
CA ALA A 69 48.51 -35.66 17.59
C ALA A 69 48.47 -35.94 16.07
N ARG A 70 48.49 -37.21 15.67
CA ARG A 70 48.48 -37.64 14.26
C ARG A 70 47.23 -37.21 13.47
N LEU A 71 46.17 -36.72 14.12
CA LEU A 71 44.85 -36.58 13.50
C LEU A 71 44.57 -35.25 12.77
N ASN A 72 45.37 -34.19 12.94
CA ASN A 72 45.01 -32.86 12.42
C ASN A 72 45.67 -32.48 11.09
N LEU A 73 46.90 -32.94 10.81
CA LEU A 73 47.63 -32.59 9.58
C LEU A 73 47.07 -33.26 8.33
N ASP A 74 46.46 -34.45 8.45
CA ASP A 74 45.83 -35.16 7.32
C ASP A 74 44.63 -34.40 6.73
N ARG A 75 44.04 -33.46 7.50
CA ARG A 75 42.94 -32.60 7.03
C ARG A 75 43.43 -31.28 6.44
N LEU A 76 44.72 -30.95 6.58
CA LEU A 76 45.29 -29.70 6.10
C LEU A 76 45.08 -29.55 4.59
N ALA A 77 45.33 -30.60 3.79
CA ALA A 77 45.09 -30.58 2.35
C ALA A 77 43.63 -30.31 1.94
N ILE A 78 42.67 -30.67 2.80
CA ILE A 78 41.24 -30.46 2.54
C ILE A 78 40.83 -29.02 2.88
N VAL A 79 41.37 -28.46 3.97
CA VAL A 79 41.00 -27.14 4.50
C VAL A 79 41.85 -26.00 3.91
N ALA A 80 43.07 -26.30 3.46
CA ALA A 80 44.06 -25.34 2.96
C ALA A 80 44.31 -25.41 1.45
N SER A 81 43.24 -25.57 0.67
CA SER A 81 43.30 -25.69 -0.79
C SER A 81 43.85 -24.46 -1.52
N ASN A 82 43.86 -23.29 -0.88
CA ASN A 82 44.29 -22.03 -1.49
C ASN A 82 45.83 -21.87 -1.60
N ASP A 83 46.62 -22.67 -0.87
CA ASP A 83 48.09 -22.59 -0.85
C ASP A 83 48.74 -23.97 -0.95
N PRO A 84 48.58 -24.67 -2.10
CA PRO A 84 49.02 -26.05 -2.25
C PRO A 84 50.53 -26.22 -2.05
N GLU A 85 51.35 -25.23 -2.43
CA GLU A 85 52.80 -25.27 -2.23
C GLU A 85 53.19 -25.22 -0.74
N LEU A 86 52.52 -24.37 0.04
CA LEU A 86 52.82 -24.19 1.45
C LEU A 86 52.36 -25.41 2.27
N VAL A 87 51.19 -25.97 1.91
CA VAL A 87 50.68 -27.23 2.48
C VAL A 87 51.63 -28.38 2.18
N ALA A 88 52.09 -28.52 0.93
CA ALA A 88 53.03 -29.57 0.56
C ALA A 88 54.38 -29.46 1.30
N ASP A 89 54.89 -28.23 1.51
CA ASP A 89 56.11 -27.99 2.31
C ASP A 89 55.91 -28.36 3.79
N ILE A 90 54.74 -28.05 4.37
CA ILE A 90 54.37 -28.45 5.74
C ILE A 90 54.28 -29.97 5.86
N GLU A 91 53.57 -30.64 4.95
CA GLU A 91 53.42 -32.11 4.95
C GLU A 91 54.77 -32.82 4.83
N THR A 92 55.61 -32.34 3.90
CA THR A 92 56.96 -32.89 3.69
C THR A 92 57.84 -32.68 4.92
N THR A 93 57.85 -31.45 5.47
CA THR A 93 58.64 -31.12 6.66
C THR A 93 58.16 -31.90 7.88
N ASN A 94 56.85 -32.08 8.04
CA ASN A 94 56.25 -32.85 9.12
C ASN A 94 56.62 -34.33 9.04
N THR A 95 56.58 -34.91 7.84
CA THR A 95 57.00 -36.30 7.63
C THR A 95 58.44 -36.50 8.09
N GLY A 96 59.36 -35.62 7.65
CA GLY A 96 60.76 -35.66 8.08
C GLY A 96 60.92 -35.45 9.60
N PHE A 97 60.18 -34.49 10.17
CA PHE A 97 60.21 -34.19 11.59
C PHE A 97 59.77 -35.39 12.44
N ARG A 98 58.67 -36.06 12.06
CA ARG A 98 58.19 -37.28 12.73
C ARG A 98 59.21 -38.41 12.71
N THR A 99 59.88 -38.62 11.58
CA THR A 99 60.95 -39.63 11.47
C THR A 99 62.08 -39.35 12.45
N VAL A 100 62.56 -38.10 12.51
CA VAL A 100 63.62 -37.71 13.45
C VAL A 100 63.14 -37.83 14.90
N MET A 101 61.90 -37.44 15.18
CA MET A 101 61.37 -37.45 16.55
C MET A 101 61.13 -38.86 17.09
N ALA A 102 60.70 -39.80 16.26
CA ALA A 102 60.64 -41.20 16.64
C ALA A 102 62.02 -41.71 17.10
N GLN A 103 63.08 -41.40 16.35
CA GLN A 103 64.45 -41.79 16.71
C GLN A 103 64.95 -41.13 18.00
N VAL A 104 64.67 -39.83 18.18
CA VAL A 104 65.03 -39.10 19.41
C VAL A 104 64.33 -39.69 20.63
N LEU A 105 63.03 -39.98 20.53
CA LEU A 105 62.26 -40.57 21.62
C LEU A 105 62.72 -42.00 21.94
N ASP A 106 63.05 -42.80 20.93
CA ASP A 106 63.60 -44.16 21.12
C ASP A 106 64.98 -44.15 21.80
N LEU A 107 65.87 -43.23 21.40
CA LEU A 107 67.17 -43.04 22.06
C LEU A 107 67.00 -42.61 23.52
N GLY A 108 66.04 -41.72 23.80
CA GLY A 108 65.70 -41.30 25.16
C GLY A 108 65.17 -42.44 26.03
N ARG A 109 64.25 -43.27 25.50
CA ARG A 109 63.76 -44.49 26.18
C ARG A 109 64.87 -45.50 26.47
N ALA A 110 65.85 -45.61 25.57
CA ALA A 110 67.03 -46.45 25.75
C ALA A 110 68.09 -45.86 26.71
N GLY A 111 67.82 -44.71 27.34
CA GLY A 111 68.74 -44.03 28.27
C GLY A 111 69.88 -43.27 27.60
N ARG A 112 69.91 -43.20 26.26
CA ARG A 112 70.93 -42.49 25.46
C ARG A 112 70.57 -41.02 25.27
N VAL A 113 70.35 -40.32 26.39
CA VAL A 113 69.86 -38.92 26.43
C VAL A 113 70.77 -37.95 25.66
N SER A 114 72.10 -38.14 25.74
CA SER A 114 73.05 -37.29 25.00
C SER A 114 72.88 -37.42 23.50
N ASP A 115 72.75 -38.65 22.98
CA ASP A 115 72.56 -38.91 21.55
C ASP A 115 71.20 -38.41 21.06
N ALA A 116 70.17 -38.55 21.90
CA ALA A 116 68.84 -38.00 21.63
C ALA A 116 68.86 -36.47 21.52
N ARG A 117 69.55 -35.79 22.44
CA ARG A 117 69.71 -34.32 22.44
C ARG A 117 70.52 -33.83 21.25
N ASP A 118 71.58 -34.56 20.89
CA ASP A 118 72.41 -34.25 19.72
C ASP A 118 71.63 -34.39 18.41
N LEU A 119 70.88 -35.48 18.25
CA LEU A 119 70.04 -35.73 17.08
C LEU A 119 68.92 -34.70 16.96
N TYR A 120 68.27 -34.36 18.07
CA TYR A 120 67.29 -33.28 18.08
C TYR A 120 67.93 -31.95 17.68
N THR A 121 69.07 -31.58 18.25
CA THR A 121 69.71 -30.28 17.95
C THR A 121 70.15 -30.18 16.49
N ARG A 122 70.73 -31.25 15.93
CA ARG A 122 71.23 -31.26 14.55
C ARG A 122 70.14 -31.37 13.49
N SER A 123 69.12 -32.19 13.73
CA SER A 123 68.13 -32.54 12.71
C SER A 123 66.69 -32.20 13.10
N GLY A 124 66.33 -32.39 14.38
CA GLY A 124 64.96 -32.18 14.85
C GLY A 124 64.57 -30.70 14.98
N LYS A 125 65.44 -29.88 15.57
CA LYS A 125 65.21 -28.46 15.82
C LYS A 125 65.05 -27.64 14.53
N PRO A 126 65.91 -27.79 13.49
CA PRO A 126 65.69 -27.09 12.23
C PRO A 126 64.35 -27.41 11.56
N LEU A 127 63.89 -28.66 11.66
CA LEU A 127 62.60 -29.10 11.14
C LEU A 127 61.43 -28.53 11.95
N ALA A 128 61.54 -28.53 13.29
CA ALA A 128 60.57 -27.90 14.17
C ALA A 128 60.43 -26.39 13.90
N ASP A 129 61.56 -25.67 13.85
CA ASP A 129 61.60 -24.23 13.60
C ASP A 129 61.05 -23.89 12.19
N ARG A 130 61.18 -24.80 11.21
CA ARG A 130 60.57 -24.64 9.88
C ARG A 130 59.06 -24.87 9.91
N LEU A 131 58.59 -25.92 10.60
CA LEU A 131 57.15 -26.19 10.75
C LEU A 131 56.43 -25.05 11.44
N ASP A 132 56.96 -24.56 12.57
CA ASP A 132 56.35 -23.44 13.30
C ASP A 132 56.26 -22.18 12.42
N ARG A 133 57.31 -21.88 11.65
CA ARG A 133 57.32 -20.75 10.73
C ARG A 133 56.27 -20.88 9.62
N ARG A 134 56.17 -22.05 8.98
CA ARG A 134 55.20 -22.28 7.88
C ARG A 134 53.76 -22.33 8.36
N VAL A 135 53.50 -22.97 9.50
CA VAL A 135 52.17 -22.95 10.12
C VAL A 135 51.82 -21.53 10.58
N GLY A 136 52.79 -20.77 11.10
CA GLY A 136 52.64 -19.36 11.40
C GLY A 136 52.30 -18.51 10.16
N GLU A 137 52.93 -18.79 9.01
CA GLU A 137 52.62 -18.16 7.72
C GLU A 137 51.16 -18.45 7.29
N LEU A 138 50.66 -19.69 7.46
CA LEU A 138 49.25 -20.03 7.20
C LEU A 138 48.28 -19.25 8.07
N VAL A 139 48.54 -19.22 9.39
CA VAL A 139 47.69 -18.49 10.33
C VAL A 139 47.67 -17.02 9.96
N HIS A 140 48.83 -16.41 9.75
CA HIS A 140 48.93 -15.00 9.41
C HIS A 140 48.19 -14.67 8.11
N LYS A 141 48.38 -15.49 7.06
CA LYS A 141 47.71 -15.28 5.77
C LYS A 141 46.19 -15.41 5.89
N ALA A 142 45.70 -16.43 6.59
CA ALA A 142 44.27 -16.61 6.83
C ALA A 142 43.65 -15.47 7.66
N GLU A 143 44.38 -14.96 8.66
CA GLU A 143 43.92 -13.82 9.45
C GLU A 143 43.83 -12.53 8.64
N VAL A 144 44.81 -12.27 7.76
CA VAL A 144 44.76 -11.13 6.84
C VAL A 144 43.61 -11.27 5.85
N GLU A 145 43.44 -12.44 5.23
CA GLU A 145 42.32 -12.69 4.31
C GLU A 145 40.96 -12.54 5.00
N ALA A 146 40.83 -13.01 6.25
CA ALA A 146 39.61 -12.87 7.03
C ALA A 146 39.34 -11.40 7.34
N PHE A 147 40.35 -10.64 7.75
CA PHE A 147 40.22 -9.22 8.03
C PHE A 147 39.76 -8.43 6.79
N ASP A 148 40.41 -8.64 5.64
CA ASP A 148 40.05 -7.99 4.38
C ASP A 148 38.62 -8.36 3.94
N ALA A 149 38.23 -9.63 4.10
CA ALA A 149 36.88 -10.09 3.80
C ALA A 149 35.83 -9.44 4.72
N PHE A 150 36.12 -9.28 6.01
CA PHE A 150 35.23 -8.61 6.96
C PHE A 150 35.06 -7.12 6.62
N GLU A 151 36.15 -6.42 6.29
CA GLU A 151 36.11 -4.99 5.98
C GLU A 151 35.34 -4.72 4.68
N THR A 152 35.62 -5.49 3.64
CA THR A 152 34.87 -5.41 2.36
C THR A 152 33.39 -5.76 2.52
N SER A 153 33.07 -6.76 3.36
CA SER A 153 31.69 -7.13 3.68
C SER A 153 30.95 -6.01 4.41
N ARG A 154 31.57 -5.36 5.41
CA ARG A 154 30.96 -4.23 6.13
C ARG A 154 30.57 -3.08 5.20
N VAL A 155 31.50 -2.63 4.35
CA VAL A 155 31.25 -1.53 3.41
C VAL A 155 30.13 -1.90 2.42
N ALA A 156 30.10 -3.15 1.98
CA ALA A 156 29.05 -3.62 1.08
C ALA A 156 27.67 -3.68 1.75
N ILE A 157 27.60 -4.09 3.03
CA ILE A 157 26.36 -4.09 3.83
C ILE A 157 25.85 -2.66 4.04
N GLU A 158 26.71 -1.70 4.39
CA GLU A 158 26.29 -0.30 4.57
C GLU A 158 25.74 0.29 3.26
N ARG A 159 26.43 0.04 2.13
CA ARG A 159 25.96 0.48 0.81
C ARG A 159 24.63 -0.17 0.43
N SER A 160 24.45 -1.46 0.69
CA SER A 160 23.20 -2.14 0.35
C SER A 160 22.02 -1.64 1.20
N GLN A 161 22.24 -1.36 2.49
CA GLN A 161 21.24 -0.77 3.37
C GLN A 161 20.79 0.62 2.89
N LEU A 162 21.73 1.48 2.48
CA LEU A 162 21.41 2.80 1.92
C LEU A 162 20.60 2.69 0.63
N LEU A 163 20.97 1.77 -0.27
CA LEU A 163 20.22 1.54 -1.51
C LEU A 163 18.80 1.02 -1.24
N ILE A 164 18.65 0.03 -0.36
CA ILE A 164 17.35 -0.52 0.04
C ILE A 164 16.48 0.57 0.68
N GLY A 165 17.03 1.34 1.62
CA GLY A 165 16.34 2.45 2.27
C GLY A 165 15.93 3.54 1.28
N GLY A 166 16.82 3.92 0.35
CA GLY A 166 16.54 4.91 -0.69
C GLY A 166 15.44 4.46 -1.65
N VAL A 167 15.46 3.20 -2.07
CA VAL A 167 14.43 2.61 -2.94
C VAL A 167 13.07 2.54 -2.23
N ALA A 168 13.05 2.14 -0.96
CA ALA A 168 11.82 2.12 -0.15
C ALA A 168 11.24 3.53 0.02
N ALA A 169 12.07 4.53 0.33
CA ALA A 169 11.65 5.92 0.45
C ALA A 169 11.10 6.46 -0.89
N ALA A 170 11.77 6.17 -2.00
CA ALA A 170 11.31 6.57 -3.33
C ALA A 170 9.96 5.92 -3.69
N ALA A 171 9.74 4.65 -3.33
CA ALA A 171 8.47 3.97 -3.54
C ALA A 171 7.32 4.60 -2.74
N ILE A 172 7.56 4.95 -1.47
CA ILE A 172 6.58 5.64 -0.61
C ILE A 172 6.25 7.02 -1.19
N LEU A 173 7.25 7.79 -1.62
CA LEU A 173 7.04 9.09 -2.25
C LEU A 173 6.23 8.98 -3.54
N LEU A 174 6.56 8.02 -4.41
CA LEU A 174 5.80 7.75 -5.64
C LEU A 174 4.35 7.39 -5.35
N ALA A 175 4.10 6.53 -4.35
CA ALA A 175 2.75 6.17 -3.94
C ALA A 175 1.97 7.38 -3.41
N GLY A 176 2.61 8.24 -2.61
CA GLY A 176 2.03 9.48 -2.12
C GLY A 176 1.68 10.46 -3.24
N VAL A 177 2.61 10.66 -4.20
CA VAL A 177 2.38 11.51 -5.38
C VAL A 177 1.26 10.95 -6.25
N ALA A 178 1.23 9.64 -6.51
CA ALA A 178 0.16 9.00 -7.26
C ALA A 178 -1.19 9.13 -6.54
N GLY A 179 -1.22 8.95 -5.22
CA GLY A 179 -2.42 9.15 -4.41
C GLY A 179 -2.93 10.58 -4.44
N LEU A 180 -2.03 11.57 -4.34
CA LEU A 180 -2.39 12.98 -4.50
C LEU A 180 -2.90 13.28 -5.91
N ALA A 181 -2.25 12.75 -6.94
CA ALA A 181 -2.68 12.91 -8.33
C ALA A 181 -4.08 12.33 -8.54
N LEU A 182 -4.37 11.12 -8.07
CA LEU A 182 -5.71 10.52 -8.14
C LEU A 182 -6.76 11.32 -7.35
N SER A 183 -6.39 11.81 -6.16
CA SER A 183 -7.27 12.64 -5.34
C SER A 183 -7.67 13.94 -6.06
N LEU A 184 -6.71 14.60 -6.70
CA LEU A 184 -6.95 15.84 -7.45
C LEU A 184 -7.63 15.60 -8.79
N SER A 185 -7.26 14.54 -9.50
CA SER A 185 -7.72 14.29 -10.87
C SER A 185 -9.06 13.56 -10.96
N ILE A 186 -9.47 12.83 -9.92
CA ILE A 186 -10.68 12.00 -9.96
C ILE A 186 -11.60 12.31 -8.78
N ILE A 187 -11.11 12.19 -7.54
CA ILE A 187 -11.98 12.27 -6.35
C ILE A 187 -12.62 13.65 -6.20
N ARG A 188 -11.84 14.73 -6.34
CA ARG A 188 -12.35 16.10 -6.23
C ARG A 188 -13.42 16.42 -7.31
N PRO A 189 -13.15 16.25 -8.63
CA PRO A 189 -14.17 16.49 -9.66
C PRO A 189 -15.47 15.71 -9.47
N VAL A 190 -15.39 14.44 -9.04
CA VAL A 190 -16.58 13.62 -8.82
C VAL A 190 -17.42 14.15 -7.65
N ARG A 191 -16.80 14.62 -6.56
CA ARG A 191 -17.52 15.26 -5.45
C ARG A 191 -18.16 16.59 -5.87
N ASP A 192 -17.47 17.37 -6.70
CA ASP A 192 -18.01 18.63 -7.22
C ASP A 192 -19.24 18.38 -8.11
N MET A 193 -19.20 17.32 -8.93
CA MET A 193 -20.35 16.86 -9.72
C MET A 193 -21.53 16.44 -8.85
N ASP A 194 -21.28 15.65 -7.80
CA ASP A 194 -22.31 15.20 -6.86
C ASP A 194 -23.00 16.38 -6.15
N ALA A 195 -22.21 17.33 -5.65
CA ALA A 195 -22.73 18.54 -5.04
C ALA A 195 -23.57 19.39 -6.01
N ALA A 196 -23.15 19.48 -7.27
CA ALA A 196 -23.94 20.18 -8.29
C ALA A 196 -25.24 19.46 -8.62
N LEU A 197 -25.23 18.12 -8.72
CA LEU A 197 -26.44 17.33 -8.94
C LEU A 197 -27.44 17.50 -7.81
N ALA A 198 -26.98 17.56 -6.55
CA ALA A 198 -27.86 17.83 -5.42
C ALA A 198 -28.54 19.20 -5.52
N ARG A 199 -27.82 20.25 -5.95
CA ARG A 199 -28.39 21.60 -6.18
C ARG A 199 -29.39 21.62 -7.33
N ILE A 200 -29.10 20.90 -8.41
CA ILE A 200 -30.03 20.74 -9.55
C ILE A 200 -31.31 20.03 -9.10
N GLY A 201 -31.18 18.98 -8.28
CA GLY A 201 -32.32 18.28 -7.69
C GLY A 201 -33.17 19.18 -6.78
N ALA A 202 -32.59 20.21 -6.18
CA ALA A 202 -33.29 21.23 -5.40
C ALA A 202 -33.92 22.34 -6.27
N GLY A 203 -33.84 22.26 -7.60
CA GLY A 203 -34.43 23.22 -8.54
C GLY A 203 -33.48 24.34 -9.00
N GLU A 204 -32.20 24.31 -8.62
CA GLU A 204 -31.23 25.33 -8.99
C GLU A 204 -30.56 25.01 -10.35
N PHE A 205 -31.30 25.19 -11.45
CA PHE A 205 -30.83 24.85 -12.81
C PHE A 205 -29.76 25.79 -13.39
N SER A 206 -29.34 26.82 -12.65
CA SER A 206 -28.24 27.71 -13.05
C SER A 206 -26.86 27.19 -12.62
N ALA A 207 -26.80 26.17 -11.76
CA ALA A 207 -25.55 25.59 -11.30
C ALA A 207 -24.74 24.98 -12.46
N ARG A 208 -23.42 25.18 -12.45
CA ARG A 208 -22.49 24.64 -13.45
C ARG A 208 -21.38 23.88 -12.76
N VAL A 209 -21.03 22.73 -13.32
CA VAL A 209 -19.84 21.97 -12.92
C VAL A 209 -18.68 22.41 -13.82
N ALA A 210 -17.64 22.96 -13.21
CA ALA A 210 -16.39 23.28 -13.90
C ALA A 210 -15.35 22.21 -13.57
N VAL A 211 -15.20 21.22 -14.46
CA VAL A 211 -14.09 20.27 -14.39
C VAL A 211 -12.99 20.73 -15.36
N PRO A 212 -11.79 21.11 -14.87
CA PRO A 212 -10.70 21.59 -15.72
C PRO A 212 -10.09 20.49 -16.60
N ASN A 213 -10.27 19.22 -16.24
CA ASN A 213 -9.74 18.10 -17.02
C ASN A 213 -10.39 18.00 -18.41
N ARG A 214 -9.59 17.63 -19.42
CA ARG A 214 -10.04 17.38 -20.81
C ARG A 214 -10.29 15.89 -21.09
N ASP A 215 -10.42 15.10 -20.05
CA ASP A 215 -10.65 13.65 -20.07
C ASP A 215 -12.16 13.31 -20.16
N GLU A 216 -12.47 12.05 -19.86
CA GLU A 216 -13.84 11.53 -19.79
C GLU A 216 -14.67 12.27 -18.74
N LEU A 217 -14.08 12.66 -17.59
CA LEU A 217 -14.77 13.44 -16.56
C LEU A 217 -15.09 14.85 -17.05
N GLY A 218 -14.17 15.49 -17.77
CA GLY A 218 -14.43 16.76 -18.43
C GLY A 218 -15.59 16.68 -19.44
N THR A 219 -15.65 15.59 -20.19
CA THR A 219 -16.73 15.34 -21.17
C THR A 219 -18.07 15.12 -20.46
N LEU A 220 -18.07 14.33 -19.39
CA LEU A 220 -19.25 14.11 -18.56
C LEU A 220 -19.75 15.42 -17.94
N ALA A 221 -18.86 16.28 -17.45
CA ALA A 221 -19.21 17.59 -16.89
C ALA A 221 -19.94 18.48 -17.92
N ARG A 222 -19.44 18.50 -19.17
CA ARG A 222 -20.08 19.26 -20.26
C ARG A 222 -21.47 18.72 -20.60
N ASN A 223 -21.62 17.40 -20.67
CA ASN A 223 -22.92 16.76 -20.93
C ASN A 223 -23.92 17.06 -19.81
N LEU A 224 -23.48 16.97 -18.55
CA LEU A 224 -24.29 17.33 -17.39
C LEU A 224 -24.74 18.78 -17.45
N ASN A 225 -23.81 19.72 -17.70
CA ASN A 225 -24.14 21.14 -17.84
C ASN A 225 -25.16 21.39 -18.97
N ARG A 226 -25.04 20.70 -20.10
CA ARG A 226 -26.00 20.79 -21.20
C ARG A 226 -27.38 20.32 -20.76
N MET A 227 -27.47 19.14 -20.14
CA MET A 227 -28.73 18.59 -19.62
C MET A 227 -29.37 19.53 -18.61
N THR A 228 -28.59 20.10 -17.68
CA THR A 228 -29.10 21.08 -16.70
C THR A 228 -29.67 22.33 -17.37
N ALA A 229 -29.02 22.81 -18.44
CA ALA A 229 -29.52 23.97 -19.19
C ALA A 229 -30.84 23.66 -19.91
N GLU A 230 -30.93 22.49 -20.55
CA GLU A 230 -32.16 22.03 -21.21
C GLU A 230 -33.30 21.87 -20.19
N LEU A 231 -33.01 21.29 -19.02
CA LEU A 231 -33.99 21.11 -17.94
C LEU A 231 -34.51 22.46 -17.41
N GLY A 232 -33.60 23.43 -17.17
CA GLY A 232 -33.99 24.77 -16.76
C GLY A 232 -34.88 25.49 -17.79
N ASN A 233 -34.59 25.31 -19.08
CA ASN A 233 -35.41 25.88 -20.16
C ASN A 233 -36.81 25.26 -20.20
N VAL A 234 -36.91 23.92 -20.07
CA VAL A 234 -38.20 23.21 -20.04
C VAL A 234 -39.01 23.65 -18.81
N TYR A 235 -38.37 23.79 -17.65
CA TYR A 235 -39.04 24.26 -16.45
C TYR A 235 -39.60 25.68 -16.60
N ALA A 236 -38.80 26.60 -17.15
CA ALA A 236 -39.24 27.98 -17.40
C ALA A 236 -40.42 28.06 -18.40
N GLN A 237 -40.41 27.21 -19.43
CA GLN A 237 -41.52 27.12 -20.39
C GLN A 237 -42.80 26.57 -19.74
N LEU A 238 -42.67 25.54 -18.91
CA LEU A 238 -43.78 24.97 -18.15
C LEU A 238 -44.40 26.01 -17.21
N GLU A 239 -43.57 26.77 -16.51
CA GLU A 239 -44.03 27.81 -15.59
C GLU A 239 -44.74 28.96 -16.32
N ALA A 240 -44.22 29.37 -17.49
CA ALA A 240 -44.87 30.36 -18.35
C ALA A 240 -46.23 29.85 -18.88
N ALA A 241 -46.29 28.60 -19.34
CA ALA A 241 -47.53 27.98 -19.80
C ALA A 241 -48.57 27.88 -18.67
N ASN A 242 -48.13 27.55 -17.46
CA ASN A 242 -49.02 27.48 -16.30
C ASN A 242 -49.58 28.87 -15.93
N ARG A 243 -48.74 29.91 -15.96
CA ARG A 243 -49.20 31.30 -15.78
C ARG A 243 -50.24 31.70 -16.82
N HIS A 244 -49.95 31.46 -18.10
CA HIS A 244 -50.91 31.78 -19.18
C HIS A 244 -52.23 30.99 -19.04
N LYS A 245 -52.18 29.72 -18.63
CA LYS A 245 -53.40 28.93 -18.33
C LYS A 245 -54.22 29.60 -17.22
N SER A 246 -53.58 29.98 -16.11
CA SER A 246 -54.27 30.64 -15.00
C SER A 246 -54.86 32.00 -15.40
N GLU A 247 -54.12 32.83 -16.13
CA GLU A 247 -54.60 34.14 -16.61
C GLU A 247 -55.77 33.99 -17.58
N PHE A 248 -55.69 33.04 -18.51
CA PHE A 248 -56.77 32.73 -19.43
C PHE A 248 -58.05 32.33 -18.70
N LEU A 249 -57.97 31.39 -17.74
CA LEU A 249 -59.14 30.93 -16.99
C LEU A 249 -59.76 32.03 -16.13
N ALA A 250 -58.94 32.87 -15.49
CA ALA A 250 -59.43 34.01 -14.73
C ALA A 250 -60.16 35.04 -15.62
N ASN A 251 -59.56 35.39 -16.76
CA ASN A 251 -60.16 36.34 -17.70
C ASN A 251 -61.45 35.80 -18.31
N MET A 252 -61.46 34.54 -18.76
CA MET A 252 -62.66 33.91 -19.32
C MET A 252 -63.79 33.79 -18.30
N SER A 253 -63.48 33.50 -17.04
CA SER A 253 -64.48 33.50 -15.97
C SER A 253 -65.16 34.87 -15.82
N HIS A 254 -64.38 35.96 -15.84
CA HIS A 254 -64.91 37.32 -15.72
C HIS A 254 -65.79 37.72 -16.92
N GLU A 255 -65.32 37.43 -18.13
CA GLU A 255 -66.03 37.71 -19.39
C GLU A 255 -67.33 36.91 -19.52
N LEU A 256 -67.38 35.69 -18.98
CA LEU A 256 -68.60 34.87 -19.00
C LEU A 256 -69.59 35.24 -17.89
N ARG A 257 -69.12 35.60 -16.70
CA ARG A 257 -69.98 35.94 -15.55
C ARG A 257 -70.83 37.19 -15.82
N THR A 258 -70.27 38.20 -16.47
CA THR A 258 -70.97 39.48 -16.73
C THR A 258 -72.25 39.32 -17.58
N PRO A 259 -72.20 38.73 -18.80
CA PRO A 259 -73.40 38.50 -19.60
C PRO A 259 -74.35 37.49 -18.96
N LEU A 260 -73.83 36.48 -18.26
CA LEU A 260 -74.65 35.46 -17.62
C LEU A 260 -75.46 36.04 -16.44
N ASN A 261 -74.85 36.89 -15.63
CA ASN A 261 -75.55 37.64 -14.57
C ASN A 261 -76.62 38.57 -15.13
N ALA A 262 -76.38 39.18 -16.30
CA ALA A 262 -77.39 39.98 -16.97
C ALA A 262 -78.58 39.12 -17.44
N ILE A 263 -78.32 37.96 -18.06
CA ILE A 263 -79.37 37.01 -18.50
C ILE A 263 -80.18 36.53 -17.30
N ILE A 264 -79.52 36.13 -16.20
CA ILE A 264 -80.17 35.71 -14.95
C ILE A 264 -81.02 36.85 -14.38
N GLY A 265 -80.46 38.05 -14.26
CA GLY A 265 -81.15 39.22 -13.70
C GLY A 265 -82.36 39.65 -14.53
N PHE A 266 -82.24 39.71 -15.85
CA PHE A 266 -83.38 40.02 -16.72
C PHE A 266 -84.44 38.91 -16.68
N SER A 267 -84.04 37.64 -16.64
CA SER A 267 -84.99 36.52 -16.52
C SER A 267 -85.76 36.58 -15.20
N ASP A 268 -85.08 36.89 -14.09
CA ASP A 268 -85.68 37.03 -12.76
C ASP A 268 -86.65 38.22 -12.69
N VAL A 269 -86.25 39.39 -13.20
CA VAL A 269 -87.13 40.57 -13.25
C VAL A 269 -88.38 40.34 -14.11
N LEU A 270 -88.24 39.61 -15.23
CA LEU A 270 -89.39 39.24 -16.06
C LEU A 270 -90.32 38.26 -15.33
N LEU A 271 -89.78 37.26 -14.62
CA LEU A 271 -90.54 36.31 -13.81
C LEU A 271 -91.27 37.00 -12.64
N GLN A 272 -90.71 38.07 -12.08
CA GLN A 272 -91.36 38.91 -11.06
C GLN A 272 -92.52 39.76 -11.61
N ARG A 273 -92.83 39.66 -12.92
CA ARG A 273 -93.92 40.37 -13.61
C ARG A 273 -93.82 41.90 -13.49
N MET A 274 -92.61 42.43 -13.28
CA MET A 274 -92.34 43.86 -13.11
C MET A 274 -92.64 44.70 -14.36
N PHE A 275 -92.73 44.06 -15.54
CA PHE A 275 -92.97 44.71 -16.84
C PHE A 275 -94.25 44.23 -17.54
N GLY A 276 -95.14 43.50 -16.85
CA GLY A 276 -96.41 43.02 -17.39
C GLY A 276 -96.69 41.54 -17.10
N GLU A 277 -97.87 41.06 -17.52
CA GLU A 277 -98.25 39.65 -17.39
C GLU A 277 -97.52 38.76 -18.41
N LEU A 278 -97.11 37.58 -17.96
CA LEU A 278 -96.50 36.56 -18.80
C LEU A 278 -97.55 35.54 -19.25
N THR A 279 -97.45 35.07 -20.49
CA THR A 279 -98.18 33.86 -20.91
C THR A 279 -97.57 32.62 -20.24
N PRO A 280 -98.35 31.54 -20.02
CA PRO A 280 -97.83 30.32 -19.38
C PRO A 280 -96.57 29.75 -20.04
N LYS A 281 -96.48 29.85 -21.37
CA LYS A 281 -95.33 29.37 -22.14
C LYS A 281 -94.09 30.28 -22.02
N GLN A 282 -94.28 31.60 -21.85
CA GLN A 282 -93.17 32.52 -21.56
C GLN A 282 -92.61 32.32 -20.16
N GLU A 283 -93.48 32.06 -19.17
CA GLU A 283 -93.08 31.73 -17.80
C GLU A 283 -92.27 30.43 -17.75
N GLU A 284 -92.71 29.38 -18.46
CA GLU A 284 -91.95 28.12 -18.62
C GLU A 284 -90.55 28.34 -19.21
N TYR A 285 -90.45 29.05 -20.35
CA TYR A 285 -89.14 29.32 -20.96
C TYR A 285 -88.23 30.20 -20.12
N LEU A 286 -88.77 31.17 -19.37
CA LEU A 286 -87.97 32.00 -18.47
C LEU A 286 -87.41 31.19 -17.30
N HIS A 287 -88.17 30.22 -16.76
CA HIS A 287 -87.67 29.29 -15.76
C HIS A 287 -86.54 28.41 -16.31
N ASP A 288 -86.66 27.91 -17.54
CA ASP A 288 -85.61 27.12 -18.19
C ASP A 288 -84.33 27.93 -18.44
N ILE A 289 -84.46 29.18 -18.93
CA ILE A 289 -83.33 30.09 -19.15
C ILE A 289 -82.65 30.43 -17.82
N LEU A 290 -83.43 30.73 -16.78
CA LEU A 290 -82.92 31.05 -15.45
C LEU A 290 -82.16 29.87 -14.85
N GLY A 291 -82.75 28.67 -14.88
CA GLY A 291 -82.10 27.45 -14.37
C GLY A 291 -80.82 27.11 -15.13
N SER A 292 -80.84 27.24 -16.45
CA SER A 292 -79.66 27.01 -17.30
C SER A 292 -78.55 28.03 -17.04
N GLY A 293 -78.92 29.30 -16.85
CA GLY A 293 -77.96 30.38 -16.53
C GLY A 293 -77.30 30.18 -15.18
N GLN A 294 -78.07 29.83 -14.15
CA GLN A 294 -77.56 29.51 -12.81
C GLN A 294 -76.62 28.29 -12.84
N HIS A 295 -76.99 27.24 -13.59
CA HIS A 295 -76.17 26.05 -13.73
C HIS A 295 -74.83 26.34 -14.42
N GLN A 296 -74.84 27.12 -15.52
CA GLN A 296 -73.62 27.51 -16.21
C GLN A 296 -72.70 28.38 -15.34
N LEU A 297 -73.27 29.24 -14.50
CA LEU A 297 -72.49 30.08 -13.58
C LEU A 297 -71.79 29.22 -12.52
N ALA A 298 -72.48 28.20 -11.99
CA ALA A 298 -71.90 27.24 -11.05
C ALA A 298 -70.71 26.50 -11.68
N LEU A 299 -70.85 25.97 -12.90
CA LEU A 299 -69.76 25.29 -13.61
C LEU A 299 -68.54 26.20 -13.86
N VAL A 300 -68.77 27.47 -14.21
CA VAL A 300 -67.67 28.44 -14.40
C VAL A 300 -66.93 28.70 -13.08
N ASN A 301 -67.66 28.79 -11.97
CA ASN A 301 -67.04 28.94 -10.64
C ASN A 301 -66.25 27.68 -10.26
N ASP A 302 -66.79 26.49 -10.49
CA ASP A 302 -66.13 25.23 -10.17
C ASP A 302 -64.78 25.07 -10.92
N ILE A 303 -64.75 25.44 -12.21
CA ILE A 303 -63.52 25.41 -13.02
C ILE A 303 -62.50 26.43 -12.50
N LEU A 304 -62.95 27.63 -12.10
CA LEU A 304 -62.08 28.66 -11.56
C LEU A 304 -61.48 28.22 -10.22
N ASP A 305 -62.30 27.62 -9.35
CA ASP A 305 -61.86 27.14 -8.04
C ASP A 305 -60.88 25.97 -8.18
N LEU A 306 -61.14 25.03 -9.10
CA LEU A 306 -60.18 23.99 -9.46
C LEU A 306 -58.85 24.59 -9.94
N SER A 307 -58.89 25.61 -10.79
CA SER A 307 -57.67 26.28 -11.27
C SER A 307 -56.91 27.01 -10.15
N LYS A 308 -57.59 27.57 -9.15
CA LYS A 308 -56.94 28.18 -7.98
C LYS A 308 -56.29 27.13 -7.09
N VAL A 309 -56.92 25.98 -6.94
CA VAL A 309 -56.36 24.82 -6.21
C VAL A 309 -55.10 24.30 -6.90
N GLU A 310 -55.15 24.06 -8.22
CA GLU A 310 -53.98 23.62 -9.00
C GLU A 310 -52.81 24.62 -8.92
N ALA A 311 -53.11 25.92 -8.84
CA ALA A 311 -52.09 26.97 -8.71
C ALA A 311 -51.63 27.22 -7.26
N GLY A 312 -52.19 26.51 -6.27
CA GLY A 312 -51.90 26.72 -4.85
C GLY A 312 -52.34 28.08 -4.30
N LYS A 313 -53.31 28.75 -4.94
CA LYS A 313 -53.81 30.10 -4.60
C LYS A 313 -55.18 30.08 -3.92
N MET A 314 -55.60 28.93 -3.38
CA MET A 314 -56.86 28.84 -2.65
C MET A 314 -56.65 29.34 -1.22
N ASP A 315 -57.16 30.52 -0.92
CA ASP A 315 -57.19 31.03 0.45
C ASP A 315 -58.23 30.26 1.27
N LEU A 316 -57.78 29.59 2.32
CA LEU A 316 -58.64 28.89 3.25
C LEU A 316 -58.86 29.79 4.46
N GLU A 317 -60.12 30.04 4.80
CA GLU A 317 -60.51 30.71 6.05
C GLU A 317 -60.97 29.66 7.06
N PRO A 318 -60.08 29.15 7.93
CA PRO A 318 -60.47 28.17 8.93
C PRO A 318 -61.34 28.84 10.01
N ALA A 319 -62.59 28.39 10.12
CA ALA A 319 -63.51 28.79 11.19
C ALA A 319 -63.91 27.57 12.04
N PRO A 320 -64.10 27.72 13.37
CA PRO A 320 -64.64 26.66 14.21
C PRO A 320 -66.08 26.32 13.75
N VAL A 321 -66.31 25.08 13.35
CA VAL A 321 -67.64 24.58 12.96
C VAL A 321 -68.06 23.48 13.92
N SER A 322 -69.22 23.66 14.55
CA SER A 322 -69.90 22.61 15.34
C SER A 322 -70.37 21.50 14.40
N VAL A 323 -69.86 20.29 14.59
CA VAL A 323 -70.23 19.12 13.77
C VAL A 323 -71.68 18.69 14.01
N TRP A 324 -72.26 19.08 15.15
CA TRP A 324 -73.64 18.76 15.53
C TRP A 324 -74.70 19.59 14.79
N ASP A 325 -74.36 20.81 14.36
CA ASP A 325 -75.31 21.71 13.69
C ASP A 325 -75.45 21.43 12.18
N ARG A 326 -74.50 20.72 11.55
CA ARG A 326 -74.55 20.35 10.12
C ARG A 326 -75.39 19.12 9.79
N ALA A 327 -75.84 18.35 10.79
CA ALA A 327 -76.59 17.10 10.58
C ALA A 327 -78.12 17.28 10.49
N ARG A 328 -78.62 18.52 10.38
CA ARG A 328 -80.05 18.84 10.44
C ARG A 328 -80.61 19.67 9.27
N LEU A 329 -79.89 19.71 8.15
CA LEU A 329 -80.38 20.18 6.85
C LEU A 329 -80.34 19.03 5.85
#